data_AF-A0A2H0QKL6-F1
#
_entry.id   AF-A0A2H0QKL6-F1
#
_cell.length_a   1.000
_cell.length_b   1.000
_cell.length_c   1.000
_cell.angle_alpha   90.00
_cell.angle_beta   90.00
_cell.angle_gamma   90.00
#
_symmetry.space_group_name_H-M   'P 1'
#
loop_
_entity.id
_entity.type
_entity.pdbx_description
1 polymer ?
#
loop_
_entity_poly.entity_id
_entity_poly.type
_entity_poly.pdbx_seq_one_letter_code
_entity_poly.pdbx_strand_id
1 'polypeptide(L)'
;MKYLFLFLIFASFSSCKQEPASQEDCENWSMLSFQGKPFEARRFKDECSSFQLKYSHSICQKALQELMMKGDLELIQKKFGEPISGCFTSDDLKRFQK
;
A
#
# COMPACT_ATOMS: atom_id res chain seq x y z
N MET A 1 2.13 52.04 26.30
CA MET A 1 2.08 51.46 24.94
C MET A 1 2.46 49.99 25.01
N LYS A 2 1.51 49.12 25.41
CA LYS A 2 1.77 47.74 25.88
C LYS A 2 1.08 46.66 25.04
N TYR A 3 0.55 47.02 23.87
CA TYR A 3 -0.29 46.15 23.05
C TYR A 3 0.23 45.92 21.62
N LEU A 4 1.50 46.22 21.34
CA LEU A 4 2.07 46.03 19.99
C LEU A 4 2.68 44.64 19.77
N PHE A 5 2.72 43.78 20.80
CA PHE A 5 3.43 42.49 20.74
C PHE A 5 2.51 41.26 20.69
N LEU A 6 1.19 41.45 20.52
CA LEU A 6 0.18 40.41 20.72
C LEU A 6 -0.52 39.96 19.43
N PHE A 7 0.08 40.21 18.26
CA PHE A 7 -0.53 39.89 16.96
C PHE A 7 0.27 38.90 16.08
N LEU A 8 1.35 38.30 16.60
CA LEU A 8 2.27 37.46 15.81
C LEU A 8 2.15 35.94 16.04
N ILE A 9 1.20 35.46 16.85
CA ILE A 9 1.13 34.04 17.25
C ILE A 9 0.02 33.25 16.50
N PHE A 10 -0.84 33.91 15.73
CA PHE A 10 -2.02 33.25 15.13
C PHE A 10 -1.84 32.67 13.71
N ALA A 11 -0.66 32.78 13.10
CA ALA A 11 -0.45 32.44 11.69
C ALA A 11 0.13 31.03 11.42
N SER A 12 0.30 30.18 12.44
CA SER A 12 1.04 28.91 12.30
C SER A 12 0.17 27.65 12.39
N PHE A 13 -1.12 27.73 12.05
CA PHE A 13 -1.93 26.52 11.82
C PHE A 13 -1.98 26.24 10.32
N SER A 14 -0.82 25.91 9.74
CA SER A 14 -0.75 25.21 8.45
C SER A 14 -1.37 23.84 8.67
N SER A 15 -2.69 23.75 8.50
CA SER A 15 -3.43 22.50 8.49
C SER A 15 -2.88 21.66 7.33
N CYS A 16 -2.00 20.71 7.63
CA CYS A 16 -1.64 19.63 6.73
C CYS A 16 -2.93 18.82 6.48
N LYS A 17 -3.73 19.23 5.48
CA LYS A 17 -4.78 18.37 4.95
C LYS A 17 -4.07 17.16 4.35
N GLN A 18 -4.23 16.00 4.98
CA GLN A 18 -3.86 14.74 4.37
C GLN A 18 -4.68 14.61 3.09
N GLU A 19 -4.01 14.41 1.97
CA GLU A 19 -4.68 14.16 0.70
C GLU A 19 -5.46 12.85 0.80
N PRO A 20 -6.66 12.78 0.19
CA PRO A 20 -7.43 11.55 0.18
C PRO A 20 -6.68 10.45 -0.57
N ALA A 21 -6.84 9.20 -0.12
CA ALA A 21 -6.23 8.05 -0.77
C ALA A 21 -6.62 7.97 -2.25
N SER A 22 -5.63 7.75 -3.12
CA SER A 22 -5.85 7.46 -4.52
C SER A 22 -6.09 5.96 -4.76
N GLN A 23 -6.54 5.59 -5.97
CA GLN A 23 -6.63 4.17 -6.37
C GLN A 23 -5.27 3.48 -6.23
N GLU A 24 -4.18 4.15 -6.64
CA GLU A 24 -2.83 3.58 -6.59
C GLU A 24 -2.37 3.34 -5.15
N ASP A 25 -2.64 4.29 -4.24
CA ASP A 25 -2.37 4.11 -2.81
C ASP A 25 -3.10 2.89 -2.25
N CYS A 26 -4.37 2.72 -2.63
CA CYS A 26 -5.18 1.60 -2.18
C CYS A 26 -4.73 0.25 -2.73
N GLU A 27 -4.28 0.18 -3.99
CA GLU A 27 -3.65 -1.02 -4.54
C GLU A 27 -2.37 -1.36 -3.78
N ASN A 28 -1.52 -0.37 -3.54
CA ASN A 28 -0.26 -0.56 -2.82
C ASN A 28 -0.49 -0.99 -1.36
N TRP A 29 -1.37 -0.31 -0.64
CA TRP A 29 -1.68 -0.66 0.75
C TRP A 29 -2.38 -2.01 0.87
N SER A 30 -3.19 -2.42 -0.12
CA SER A 30 -3.76 -3.78 -0.17
C SER A 30 -2.65 -4.84 -0.24
N MET A 31 -1.66 -4.64 -1.11
CA MET A 31 -0.53 -5.57 -1.24
C MET A 31 0.34 -5.60 0.02
N LEU A 32 0.65 -4.43 0.60
CA LEU A 32 1.42 -4.33 1.85
C LEU A 32 0.64 -4.89 3.04
N SER A 33 -0.67 -4.75 3.06
CA SER A 33 -1.54 -5.41 4.04
C SER A 33 -1.46 -6.93 3.93
N PHE A 34 -1.40 -7.48 2.71
CA PHE A 34 -1.20 -8.91 2.50
C PHE A 34 0.18 -9.40 3.01
N GLN A 35 1.22 -8.57 2.87
CA GLN A 35 2.53 -8.83 3.49
C GLN A 35 2.51 -8.74 5.04
N GLY A 36 1.40 -8.36 5.65
CA GLY A 36 1.28 -8.21 7.11
C GLY A 36 1.82 -6.88 7.64
N LYS A 37 1.90 -5.82 6.83
CA LYS A 37 2.34 -4.49 7.29
C LYS A 37 1.19 -3.77 8.02
N PRO A 38 1.31 -3.50 9.33
CA PRO A 38 0.17 -3.08 10.16
C PRO A 38 -0.30 -1.64 9.90
N PHE A 39 0.62 -0.74 9.52
CA PHE A 39 0.28 0.66 9.26
C PHE A 39 -0.54 0.79 7.98
N GLU A 40 -0.09 0.15 6.91
CA GLU A 40 -0.72 0.12 5.60
C GLU A 40 -2.02 -0.69 5.65
N ALA A 41 -2.07 -1.79 6.41
CA ALA A 41 -3.32 -2.51 6.65
C ALA A 41 -4.39 -1.63 7.30
N ARG A 42 -4.00 -0.76 8.24
CA ARG A 42 -4.93 0.19 8.86
C ARG A 42 -5.41 1.23 7.83
N ARG A 43 -4.49 1.87 7.12
CA ARG A 43 -4.81 2.84 6.05
C ARG A 43 -5.75 2.26 5.00
N PHE A 44 -5.43 1.06 4.53
CA PHE A 44 -6.24 0.31 3.58
C PHE A 44 -7.67 0.08 4.10
N LYS A 45 -7.80 -0.38 5.34
CA LYS A 45 -9.12 -0.63 5.95
C LYS A 45 -9.93 0.66 6.11
N ASP A 46 -9.29 1.74 6.52
CA ASP A 46 -9.97 2.98 6.90
C ASP A 46 -10.33 3.84 5.68
N GLU A 47 -9.55 3.78 4.60
CA GLU A 47 -9.63 4.74 3.48
C GLU A 47 -10.00 4.10 2.13
N CYS A 48 -9.87 2.77 1.97
CA CYS A 48 -9.99 2.13 0.66
C CYS A 48 -11.30 1.37 0.42
N SER A 49 -12.29 1.47 1.31
CA SER A 49 -13.52 0.67 1.23
C SER A 49 -14.36 0.90 -0.04
N SER A 50 -14.22 2.05 -0.69
CA SER A 50 -14.94 2.41 -1.92
C SER A 50 -14.22 2.01 -3.21
N PHE A 51 -12.96 1.59 -3.14
CA PHE A 51 -12.15 1.29 -4.32
C PHE A 51 -12.31 -0.17 -4.72
N GLN A 52 -12.41 -0.41 -6.03
CA GLN A 52 -12.35 -1.75 -6.58
C GLN A 52 -10.89 -2.11 -6.83
N LEU A 53 -10.40 -3.13 -6.14
CA LEU A 53 -8.97 -3.46 -6.12
C LEU A 53 -8.65 -4.58 -7.09
N LYS A 54 -7.64 -4.34 -7.92
CA LYS A 54 -7.04 -5.37 -8.77
C LYS A 54 -6.16 -6.31 -7.94
N TYR A 55 -5.37 -5.78 -7.02
CA TYR A 55 -4.42 -6.51 -6.19
C TYR A 55 -4.98 -6.80 -4.79
N SER A 56 -6.18 -7.40 -4.76
CA SER A 56 -6.81 -7.83 -3.52
C SER A 56 -6.04 -8.98 -2.84
N HIS A 57 -6.28 -9.19 -1.55
CA HIS A 57 -5.74 -10.32 -0.79
C HIS A 57 -5.91 -11.67 -1.51
N SER A 58 -7.07 -11.89 -2.14
CA SER A 58 -7.35 -13.12 -2.89
C SER A 58 -6.47 -13.29 -4.14
N ILE A 59 -6.14 -12.19 -4.82
CA ILE A 59 -5.28 -12.17 -5.99
C ILE A 59 -3.82 -12.36 -5.56
N CYS A 60 -3.36 -11.66 -4.52
CA CYS A 60 -2.05 -11.87 -3.93
C CYS A 60 -1.85 -13.34 -3.49
N GLN A 61 -2.84 -13.95 -2.83
CA GLN A 61 -2.78 -15.35 -2.42
C GLN A 61 -2.65 -16.30 -3.62
N LYS A 62 -3.43 -16.10 -4.68
CA LYS A 62 -3.33 -16.91 -5.91
C LYS A 62 -1.97 -16.76 -6.58
N ALA A 63 -1.47 -15.53 -6.66
CA ALA A 63 -0.17 -15.25 -7.26
C ALA A 63 0.98 -15.88 -6.45
N LEU A 64 0.90 -15.83 -5.11
CA LEU A 64 1.88 -16.49 -4.23
C LEU A 64 1.85 -18.01 -4.40
N GLN A 65 0.67 -18.62 -4.47
CA GLN A 65 0.55 -20.06 -4.74
C GLN A 65 1.19 -20.45 -6.08
N GLU A 66 0.99 -19.65 -7.13
CA GLU A 66 1.64 -19.92 -8.41
C GLU A 66 3.15 -19.70 -8.36
N LEU A 67 3.63 -18.69 -7.63
CA LEU A 67 5.07 -18.49 -7.40
C LEU A 67 5.66 -19.70 -6.68
N MET A 68 5.00 -20.23 -5.64
CA MET A 68 5.43 -21.43 -4.92
C MET A 68 5.52 -22.67 -5.82
N MET A 69 4.61 -22.81 -6.79
CA MET A 69 4.56 -23.97 -7.68
C MET A 69 5.56 -23.88 -8.83
N LYS A 70 5.66 -22.70 -9.46
CA LYS A 70 6.42 -22.51 -10.71
C LYS A 70 7.81 -21.94 -10.48
N GLY A 71 7.94 -21.07 -9.48
CA GLY A 71 9.18 -20.38 -9.12
C GLY A 71 9.67 -19.32 -10.11
N ASP A 72 8.82 -18.93 -11.07
CA ASP A 72 9.16 -17.96 -12.10
C ASP A 72 8.37 -16.66 -11.90
N LEU A 73 9.02 -15.66 -11.31
CA LEU A 73 8.42 -14.35 -11.03
C LEU A 73 7.99 -13.63 -12.31
N GLU A 74 8.75 -13.74 -13.39
CA GLU A 74 8.46 -13.06 -14.66
C GLU A 74 7.15 -13.60 -15.25
N LEU A 75 6.95 -14.91 -15.21
CA LEU A 75 5.69 -15.54 -15.61
C LEU A 75 4.51 -15.08 -14.74
N ILE A 76 4.71 -14.93 -13.43
CA ILE A 76 3.66 -14.43 -12.52
C ILE A 76 3.33 -12.97 -12.86
N GLN A 77 4.33 -12.11 -13.07
CA GLN A 77 4.13 -10.71 -13.45
C GLN A 77 3.43 -10.59 -14.80
N LYS A 78 3.78 -11.43 -15.79
CA LYS A 78 3.09 -11.46 -17.08
C LYS A 78 1.61 -11.85 -16.96
N LYS A 79 1.28 -12.72 -15.99
CA LYS A 79 -0.10 -13.22 -15.79
C LYS A 79 -0.97 -12.25 -14.99
N PHE A 80 -0.45 -11.67 -13.92
CA PHE A 80 -1.21 -10.84 -12.97
C PHE A 80 -0.93 -9.33 -13.12
N GLY A 81 0.05 -8.96 -13.94
CA GLY A 81 0.58 -7.61 -14.11
C GLY A 81 1.79 -7.36 -13.22
N GLU A 82 2.71 -6.50 -13.68
CA GLU A 82 4.00 -6.24 -13.02
C GLU A 82 3.89 -5.88 -11.51
N PRO A 83 2.93 -5.05 -11.05
CA PRO A 83 2.81 -4.71 -9.63
C PRO A 83 2.53 -5.88 -8.70
N ILE A 84 2.13 -7.07 -9.20
CA ILE A 84 1.84 -8.25 -8.36
C ILE A 84 3.03 -8.69 -7.51
N SER A 85 4.26 -8.36 -7.92
CA SER A 85 5.46 -8.60 -7.11
C SER A 85 5.39 -7.87 -5.76
N GLY A 86 4.65 -6.77 -5.68
CA GLY A 86 4.35 -6.04 -4.45
C GLY A 86 3.54 -6.86 -3.44
N CYS A 87 2.92 -7.97 -3.81
CA CYS A 87 2.30 -8.88 -2.84
C CYS A 87 3.32 -9.72 -2.07
N PHE A 88 4.56 -9.86 -2.56
CA PHE A 88 5.53 -10.82 -2.02
C PHE A 88 6.54 -10.14 -1.11
N THR A 89 6.85 -10.79 0.01
CA THR A 89 7.97 -10.35 0.85
C THR A 89 9.30 -10.75 0.22
N SER A 90 10.39 -10.13 0.66
CA SER A 90 11.73 -10.53 0.23
C SER A 90 12.05 -11.99 0.57
N ASP A 91 11.47 -12.54 1.63
CA ASP A 91 11.67 -13.93 2.02
C ASP A 91 10.83 -14.91 1.18
N ASP A 92 9.63 -14.51 0.75
CA ASP A 92 8.86 -15.29 -0.25
C ASP A 92 9.64 -15.41 -1.55
N LEU A 93 10.20 -14.29 -2.03
CA LEU A 93 11.00 -14.26 -3.25
C LEU A 93 12.24 -15.15 -3.10
N LYS A 94 13.02 -15.00 -2.03
CA LYS A 94 14.20 -15.87 -1.79
C LYS A 94 13.85 -17.36 -1.72
N ARG A 95 12.67 -17.69 -1.19
CA ARG A 95 12.28 -19.08 -0.96
C ARG A 95 11.72 -19.77 -2.21
N PHE A 96 11.01 -19.01 -3.03
CA PHE A 96 10.22 -19.58 -4.12
C PHE A 96 10.70 -19.16 -5.51
N GLN A 97 11.35 -18.00 -5.66
CA GLN A 97 11.95 -17.59 -6.92
C GLN A 97 13.22 -18.41 -7.18
N LYS A 98 13.26 -19.09 -8.33
CA LYS A 98 14.40 -19.91 -8.76
C LYS A 98 15.31 -19.16 -9.72
#